data_AF-S3JDK5-F1
#
_entry.id   AF-S3JDK5-F1
#
_cell.length_a   1.000
_cell.length_b   1.000
_cell.length_c   1.000
_cell.angle_alpha   90.00
_cell.angle_beta   90.00
_cell.angle_gamma   90.00
#
_symmetry.space_group_name_H-M   'P 1'
#
loop_
_entity.id
_entity.type
_entity.pdbx_description
1 polymer ?
#
loop_
_entity_poly.entity_id
_entity_poly.type
_entity_poly.pdbx_seq_one_letter_code
_entity_poly.pdbx_strand_id
1 'polypeptide(L)'
;MGGKINCKIYLEKHILSHLDHPLVLAFDDLEYLLPYPQLGEEFFSILHLWHEEGKNKPLWQKLRLIVAYSPAQELDKTSDTYQSPFSLGLPIELPNFTSAQVRELSQRQGLDQNFDSEKLRIFLGGNPYLIRLACYHLDRGNCTLETILATSIGEENNIFAGHLKRLLWHLQYLKGNLAAIFAKVVMAEKDIEIDLIAAFHLESLGLIHRQGKFCRVSCPLYRQYFSEYFRQRSVFLPRKTSIFAKKITLAHFDTSEKSRYAI
;
A
#
# COMPACT_ATOMS: atom_id res chain seq x y z
N MET A 1 -24.90 -20.64 6.42
CA MET A 1 -26.04 -19.69 6.63
C MET A 1 -26.34 -19.40 8.10
N GLY A 2 -26.16 -20.34 9.04
CA GLY A 2 -26.51 -20.13 10.46
C GLY A 2 -25.75 -18.98 11.15
N GLY A 3 -24.45 -18.82 10.90
CA GLY A 3 -23.63 -17.77 11.52
C GLY A 3 -24.14 -16.34 11.24
N LYS A 4 -24.43 -16.02 9.98
CA LYS A 4 -24.92 -14.68 9.57
C LYS A 4 -26.23 -14.29 10.27
N ILE A 5 -27.17 -15.22 10.32
CA ILE A 5 -28.49 -15.02 10.94
C ILE A 5 -28.34 -14.88 12.46
N ASN A 6 -27.52 -15.73 13.08
CA ASN A 6 -27.27 -15.67 14.52
C ASN A 6 -26.62 -14.34 14.93
N CYS A 7 -25.60 -13.88 14.19
CA CYS A 7 -24.95 -12.59 14.44
C CYS A 7 -25.93 -11.42 14.31
N LYS A 8 -26.80 -11.45 13.28
CA LYS A 8 -27.85 -10.45 13.09
C LYS A 8 -28.82 -10.40 14.27
N ILE A 9 -29.39 -11.55 14.65
CA ILE A 9 -30.35 -11.65 15.76
C ILE A 9 -29.68 -11.19 17.06
N TYR A 10 -28.43 -11.58 17.29
CA TYR A 10 -27.69 -11.20 18.48
C TYR A 10 -27.52 -9.68 18.57
N LEU A 11 -27.05 -9.04 17.48
CA LEU A 11 -26.92 -7.59 17.43
C LEU A 11 -28.26 -6.89 17.63
N GLU A 12 -29.32 -7.33 16.94
CA GLU A 12 -30.65 -6.71 17.05
C GLU A 12 -31.20 -6.80 18.48
N LYS A 13 -31.16 -7.99 19.10
CA LYS A 13 -31.84 -8.25 20.38
C LYS A 13 -31.05 -7.79 21.60
N HIS A 14 -29.72 -7.94 21.56
CA HIS A 14 -28.89 -7.77 22.74
C HIS A 14 -28.06 -6.49 22.72
N ILE A 15 -27.74 -5.95 21.53
CA ILE A 15 -26.86 -4.78 21.41
C ILE A 15 -27.69 -3.56 20.97
N LEU A 16 -28.14 -3.53 19.72
CA LEU A 16 -28.73 -2.34 19.08
C LEU A 16 -30.03 -1.86 19.75
N SER A 17 -30.83 -2.79 20.28
CA SER A 17 -32.08 -2.47 21.00
C SER A 17 -31.85 -1.69 22.29
N HIS A 18 -30.68 -1.83 22.91
CA HIS A 18 -30.33 -1.21 24.19
C HIS A 18 -29.46 0.04 24.05
N LEU A 19 -29.13 0.46 22.82
CA LEU A 19 -28.28 1.62 22.58
C LEU A 19 -29.11 2.89 22.34
N ASP A 20 -28.81 3.95 23.08
CA ASP A 20 -29.38 5.29 22.84
C ASP A 20 -28.53 6.14 21.89
N HIS A 21 -27.30 5.71 21.61
CA HIS A 21 -26.36 6.36 20.69
C HIS A 21 -25.81 5.37 19.66
N PRO A 22 -25.26 5.84 18.54
CA PRO A 22 -24.64 4.94 17.56
C PRO A 22 -23.46 4.15 18.16
N LEU A 23 -23.30 2.90 17.72
CA LEU A 23 -22.13 2.06 17.90
C LEU A 23 -21.29 2.11 16.62
N VAL A 24 -20.00 2.42 16.77
CA VAL A 24 -19.03 2.39 15.67
C VAL A 24 -18.17 1.14 15.81
N LEU A 25 -18.11 0.33 14.76
CA LEU A 25 -17.16 -0.78 14.64
C LEU A 25 -16.13 -0.40 13.56
N ALA A 26 -14.87 -0.30 13.96
CA ALA A 26 -13.76 -0.06 13.06
C ALA A 26 -12.97 -1.35 12.85
N PHE A 27 -12.78 -1.69 11.58
CA PHE A 27 -11.96 -2.82 11.14
C PHE A 27 -10.74 -2.27 10.43
N ASP A 28 -9.57 -2.74 10.86
CA ASP A 28 -8.28 -2.41 10.28
C ASP A 28 -7.69 -3.68 9.66
N ASP A 29 -6.97 -3.53 8.56
CA ASP A 29 -6.28 -4.59 7.82
C ASP A 29 -7.16 -5.83 7.48
N LEU A 30 -8.39 -5.63 7.02
CA LEU A 30 -9.27 -6.75 6.60
C LEU A 30 -8.70 -7.57 5.45
N GLU A 31 -7.73 -7.03 4.70
CA GLU A 31 -6.96 -7.73 3.68
C GLU A 31 -6.29 -9.03 4.19
N TYR A 32 -5.99 -9.15 5.50
CA TYR A 32 -5.45 -10.40 6.07
C TYR A 32 -6.39 -11.61 5.96
N LEU A 33 -7.69 -11.39 5.69
CA LEU A 33 -8.65 -12.46 5.45
C LEU A 33 -8.62 -12.96 3.99
N LEU A 34 -8.05 -12.19 3.05
CA LEU A 34 -8.00 -12.54 1.63
C LEU A 34 -7.25 -13.86 1.32
N PRO A 35 -6.21 -14.28 2.07
CA PRO A 35 -5.62 -15.62 1.95
C PRO A 35 -6.55 -16.79 2.32
N TYR A 36 -7.64 -16.53 3.03
CA TYR A 36 -8.56 -17.54 3.56
C TYR A 36 -9.95 -17.39 2.94
N PRO A 37 -10.16 -17.82 1.69
CA PRO A 37 -11.33 -17.39 0.92
C PRO A 37 -12.67 -17.79 1.53
N GLN A 38 -12.76 -18.96 2.15
CA GLN A 38 -13.99 -19.41 2.83
C GLN A 38 -14.33 -18.54 4.05
N LEU A 39 -13.31 -18.23 4.87
CA LEU A 39 -13.47 -17.38 6.05
C LEU A 39 -13.75 -15.93 5.66
N GLY A 40 -13.01 -15.41 4.68
CA GLY A 40 -13.18 -14.07 4.15
C GLY A 40 -14.58 -13.87 3.58
N GLU A 41 -15.07 -14.79 2.75
CA GLU A 41 -16.41 -14.72 2.18
C GLU A 41 -17.50 -14.73 3.27
N GLU A 42 -17.38 -15.62 4.27
CA GLU A 42 -18.35 -15.67 5.36
C GLU A 42 -18.33 -14.37 6.19
N PHE A 43 -17.16 -13.84 6.50
CA PHE A 43 -17.01 -12.62 7.28
C PHE A 43 -17.49 -11.38 6.52
N PHE A 44 -17.04 -11.18 5.29
CA PHE A 44 -17.39 -10.00 4.48
C PHE A 44 -18.88 -9.95 4.17
N SER A 45 -19.51 -11.09 3.95
CA SER A 45 -20.95 -11.14 3.75
C SER A 45 -21.76 -10.82 5.02
N ILE A 46 -21.20 -10.99 6.22
CA ILE A 46 -21.80 -10.48 7.47
C ILE A 46 -21.76 -8.95 7.48
N LEU A 47 -20.61 -8.35 7.14
CA LEU A 47 -20.48 -6.89 7.06
C LEU A 47 -21.41 -6.29 6.02
N HIS A 48 -21.51 -6.92 4.84
CA HIS A 48 -22.44 -6.52 3.78
C HIS A 48 -23.88 -6.59 4.27
N LEU A 49 -24.27 -7.68 4.95
CA LEU A 49 -25.62 -7.79 5.54
C LEU A 49 -25.91 -6.64 6.49
N TRP A 50 -24.99 -6.34 7.42
CA TRP A 50 -25.17 -5.25 8.38
C TRP A 50 -25.27 -3.88 7.72
N HIS A 51 -24.47 -3.62 6.70
CA HIS A 51 -24.52 -2.41 5.90
C HIS A 51 -25.88 -2.24 5.20
N GLU A 52 -26.38 -3.28 4.53
CA GLU A 52 -27.68 -3.24 3.84
C GLU A 52 -28.86 -3.07 4.79
N GLU A 53 -28.80 -3.69 5.97
CA GLU A 53 -29.82 -3.50 7.01
C GLU A 53 -29.84 -2.04 7.50
N GLY A 54 -28.67 -1.41 7.64
CA GLY A 54 -28.53 -0.01 8.03
C GLY A 54 -29.15 0.99 7.05
N LYS A 55 -29.30 0.62 5.77
CA LYS A 55 -29.97 1.50 4.78
C LYS A 55 -31.48 1.62 5.03
N ASN A 56 -32.11 0.53 5.48
CA ASN A 56 -33.56 0.40 5.48
C ASN A 56 -34.18 0.29 6.88
N LYS A 57 -33.41 -0.08 7.91
CA LYS A 57 -33.93 -0.31 9.26
C LYS A 57 -33.42 0.72 10.27
N PRO A 58 -34.30 1.48 10.94
CA PRO A 58 -33.91 2.45 11.96
C PRO A 58 -33.04 1.87 13.09
N LEU A 59 -33.30 0.61 13.49
CA LEU A 59 -32.49 -0.07 14.51
C LEU A 59 -31.02 -0.23 14.06
N TRP A 60 -30.82 -0.61 12.80
CA TRP A 60 -29.49 -0.82 12.22
C TRP A 60 -28.78 0.48 11.85
N GLN A 61 -29.50 1.60 11.72
CA GLN A 61 -28.87 2.93 11.58
C GLN A 61 -28.09 3.34 12.84
N LYS A 62 -28.28 2.66 13.97
CA LYS A 62 -27.41 2.81 15.15
C LYS A 62 -26.04 2.17 14.96
N LEU A 63 -25.85 1.30 13.97
CA LEU A 63 -24.55 0.71 13.68
C LEU A 63 -23.83 1.50 12.58
N ARG A 64 -22.56 1.81 12.81
CA ARG A 64 -21.66 2.45 11.84
C ARG A 64 -20.43 1.57 11.67
N LEU A 65 -20.08 1.27 10.43
CA LEU A 65 -18.90 0.47 10.10
C LEU A 65 -17.84 1.39 9.50
N ILE A 66 -16.60 1.24 9.95
CA ILE A 66 -15.42 1.86 9.35
C ILE A 66 -14.51 0.71 8.92
N VAL A 67 -14.05 0.74 7.68
CA VAL A 67 -13.08 -0.23 7.16
C VAL A 67 -11.87 0.55 6.65
N ALA A 68 -10.73 0.34 7.29
CA ALA A 68 -9.43 0.80 6.82
C ALA A 68 -8.74 -0.37 6.09
N TYR A 69 -8.22 -0.10 4.89
CA TYR A 69 -7.61 -1.12 4.05
C TYR A 69 -6.61 -0.51 3.05
N SER A 70 -5.67 -1.32 2.59
CA SER A 70 -4.76 -0.97 1.50
C SER A 70 -5.25 -1.52 0.15
N PRO A 71 -5.54 -0.67 -0.86
CA PRO A 71 -6.12 -1.11 -2.14
C PRO A 71 -5.27 -2.11 -2.93
N ALA A 72 -3.97 -2.19 -2.64
CA ALA A 72 -3.00 -3.00 -3.39
C ALA A 72 -3.30 -4.50 -3.37
N GLN A 73 -4.00 -4.99 -2.34
CA GLN A 73 -4.22 -6.42 -2.09
C GLN A 73 -5.55 -6.93 -2.66
N GLU A 74 -6.46 -6.03 -3.05
CA GLU A 74 -7.77 -6.40 -3.60
C GLU A 74 -7.70 -6.95 -5.03
N LEU A 75 -6.78 -6.45 -5.86
CA LEU A 75 -6.68 -6.85 -7.26
C LEU A 75 -6.23 -8.31 -7.46
N ASP A 76 -5.54 -8.88 -6.49
CA ASP A 76 -4.92 -10.20 -6.63
C ASP A 76 -5.93 -11.36 -6.52
N LYS A 77 -7.17 -11.09 -6.09
CA LYS A 77 -8.16 -12.13 -5.72
C LYS A 77 -9.61 -11.76 -6.04
N THR A 78 -9.88 -11.25 -7.23
CA THR A 78 -11.24 -11.17 -7.74
C THR A 78 -11.63 -12.51 -8.38
N SER A 79 -12.31 -13.40 -7.64
CA SER A 79 -13.27 -14.29 -8.30
C SER A 79 -14.54 -13.46 -8.54
N ASP A 80 -15.25 -13.70 -9.64
CA ASP A 80 -16.51 -13.01 -10.00
C ASP A 80 -17.64 -13.15 -8.94
N THR A 81 -17.38 -13.90 -7.86
CA THR A 81 -18.31 -14.18 -6.75
C THR A 81 -18.07 -13.27 -5.53
N TYR A 82 -16.95 -12.55 -5.47
CA TYR A 82 -16.61 -11.72 -4.32
C TYR A 82 -17.38 -10.39 -4.30
N GLN A 83 -18.36 -10.29 -3.41
CA GLN A 83 -18.88 -8.99 -2.94
C GLN A 83 -17.86 -8.40 -1.96
N SER A 84 -16.82 -7.75 -2.50
CA SER A 84 -15.82 -7.07 -1.69
C SER A 84 -16.48 -6.02 -0.77
N PRO A 85 -16.27 -6.07 0.55
CA PRO A 85 -16.82 -5.07 1.47
C PRO A 85 -16.19 -3.69 1.24
N PHE A 86 -15.02 -3.67 0.59
CA PHE A 86 -14.27 -2.47 0.25
C PHE A 86 -14.94 -1.63 -0.85
N SER A 87 -15.93 -2.20 -1.55
CA SER A 87 -16.78 -1.47 -2.50
C SER A 87 -18.05 -0.85 -1.86
N LEU A 88 -18.26 -1.06 -0.55
CA LEU A 88 -19.45 -0.61 0.15
C LEU A 88 -19.19 0.67 0.95
N GLY A 89 -20.14 1.60 0.89
CA GLY A 89 -20.14 2.81 1.73
C GLY A 89 -19.46 4.01 1.07
N LEU A 90 -19.04 4.97 1.90
CA LEU A 90 -18.39 6.20 1.48
C LEU A 90 -16.87 6.01 1.50
N PRO A 91 -16.19 5.98 0.34
CA PRO A 91 -14.73 5.92 0.33
C PRO A 91 -14.14 7.24 0.83
N ILE A 92 -13.20 7.15 1.77
CA ILE A 92 -12.41 8.27 2.26
C ILE A 92 -10.96 8.00 1.88
N GLU A 93 -10.47 8.70 0.86
CA GLU A 93 -9.07 8.66 0.48
C GLU A 93 -8.24 9.52 1.44
N LEU A 94 -7.13 8.99 1.93
CA LEU A 94 -6.18 9.70 2.78
C LEU A 94 -5.03 10.23 1.93
N PRO A 95 -5.03 11.52 1.55
CA PRO A 95 -3.99 12.06 0.69
C PRO A 95 -2.66 12.25 1.43
N ASN A 96 -1.60 12.43 0.65
CA ASN A 96 -0.33 12.90 1.17
C ASN A 96 -0.46 14.28 1.83
N PHE A 97 0.39 14.56 2.82
CA PHE A 97 0.40 15.84 3.51
C PHE A 97 0.76 16.99 2.58
N THR A 98 -0.01 18.07 2.73
CA THR A 98 0.27 19.38 2.16
C THR A 98 1.44 20.06 2.88
N SER A 99 1.99 21.13 2.28
CA SER A 99 3.02 21.97 2.91
C SER A 99 2.61 22.48 4.28
N ALA A 100 1.33 22.87 4.44
CA ALA A 100 0.79 23.34 5.72
C ALA A 100 0.80 22.23 6.78
N GLN A 101 0.35 21.03 6.42
CA GLN A 101 0.30 19.88 7.34
C GLN A 101 1.70 19.39 7.74
N VAL A 102 2.66 19.37 6.82
CA VAL A 102 4.05 19.00 7.17
C VAL A 102 4.67 20.04 8.10
N ARG A 103 4.45 21.33 7.86
CA ARG A 103 4.91 22.41 8.75
C ARG A 103 4.29 22.27 10.15
N GLU A 104 2.98 22.09 10.22
CA GLU A 104 2.26 21.90 11.48
C GLU A 104 2.78 20.68 12.26
N LEU A 105 2.96 19.55 11.58
CA LEU A 105 3.49 18.33 12.20
C LEU A 105 4.91 18.53 12.72
N SER A 106 5.77 19.19 11.94
CA SER A 106 7.16 19.47 12.31
C SER A 106 7.23 20.30 13.60
N GLN A 107 6.41 21.35 13.68
CA GLN A 107 6.32 22.20 14.88
C GLN A 107 5.78 21.45 16.09
N ARG A 108 4.74 20.61 15.93
CA ARG A 108 4.20 19.78 17.01
C ARG A 108 5.17 18.74 17.53
N GLN A 109 6.14 18.33 16.72
CA GLN A 109 7.20 17.41 17.10
C GLN A 109 8.46 18.09 17.65
N GLY A 110 8.46 19.41 17.82
CA GLY A 110 9.58 20.12 18.45
C GLY A 110 10.69 20.56 17.49
N LEU A 111 10.51 20.40 16.17
CA LEU A 111 11.48 20.92 15.20
C LEU A 111 11.47 22.46 15.19
N ASP A 112 12.64 23.04 14.95
CA ASP A 112 12.84 24.50 14.89
C ASP A 112 11.90 25.16 13.87
N GLN A 113 11.48 26.40 14.13
CA GLN A 113 10.60 27.14 13.22
C GLN A 113 11.24 27.40 11.84
N ASN A 114 12.57 27.44 11.77
CA ASN A 114 13.35 27.61 10.55
C ASN A 114 13.65 26.27 9.85
N PHE A 115 13.16 25.15 10.38
CA PHE A 115 13.29 23.86 9.72
C PHE A 115 12.65 23.89 8.32
N ASP A 116 13.40 23.48 7.31
CA ASP A 116 12.93 23.44 5.92
C ASP A 116 11.99 22.24 5.68
N SER A 117 10.78 22.35 6.23
CA SER A 117 9.72 21.35 6.14
C SER A 117 9.28 21.10 4.70
N GLU A 118 9.44 22.10 3.82
CA GLU A 118 9.05 21.99 2.42
C GLU A 118 10.03 21.11 1.64
N LYS A 119 11.34 21.29 1.86
CA LYS A 119 12.36 20.41 1.28
C LYS A 119 12.19 18.96 1.74
N LEU A 120 11.86 18.74 3.01
CA LEU A 120 11.51 17.41 3.52
C LEU A 120 10.26 16.85 2.81
N ARG A 121 9.20 17.65 2.70
CA ARG A 121 7.96 17.25 2.02
C ARG A 121 8.20 16.84 0.58
N ILE A 122 8.95 17.65 -0.18
CA ILE A 122 9.27 17.37 -1.58
C ILE A 122 10.03 16.05 -1.68
N PHE A 123 11.04 15.85 -0.84
CA PHE A 123 11.88 14.65 -0.86
C PHE A 123 11.11 13.36 -0.55
N LEU A 124 10.14 13.42 0.36
CA LEU A 124 9.34 12.29 0.80
C LEU A 124 7.96 12.20 0.14
N GLY A 125 7.64 13.12 -0.79
CA GLY A 125 6.36 13.18 -1.50
C GLY A 125 5.15 13.53 -0.60
N GLY A 126 5.39 14.04 0.61
CA GLY A 126 4.35 14.28 1.61
C GLY A 126 3.76 13.01 2.22
N ASN A 127 4.37 11.83 2.04
CA ASN A 127 3.86 10.58 2.61
C ASN A 127 3.79 10.67 4.16
N PRO A 128 2.60 10.54 4.79
CA PRO A 128 2.44 10.77 6.22
C PRO A 128 3.36 9.93 7.10
N TYR A 129 3.57 8.66 6.76
CA TYR A 129 4.44 7.75 7.51
C TYR A 129 5.91 8.19 7.40
N LEU A 130 6.40 8.44 6.16
CA LEU A 130 7.79 8.86 5.95
C LEU A 130 8.10 10.20 6.61
N ILE A 131 7.18 11.17 6.50
CA ILE A 131 7.33 12.49 7.12
C ILE A 131 7.41 12.34 8.64
N ARG A 132 6.47 11.60 9.25
CA ARG A 132 6.47 11.38 10.71
C ARG A 132 7.74 10.70 11.19
N LEU A 133 8.22 9.70 10.45
CA LEU A 133 9.46 8.99 10.78
C LEU A 133 10.67 9.93 10.71
N ALA A 134 10.76 10.76 9.65
CA ALA A 134 11.80 11.76 9.53
C ALA A 134 11.77 12.77 10.68
N CYS A 135 10.61 13.35 11.00
CA CYS A 135 10.47 14.30 12.10
C CYS A 135 10.89 13.69 13.44
N TYR A 136 10.52 12.44 13.71
CA TYR A 136 10.90 11.73 14.93
C TYR A 136 12.43 11.60 15.07
N HIS A 137 13.12 11.22 14.00
CA HIS A 137 14.59 11.07 14.05
C HIS A 137 15.32 12.42 14.09
N LEU A 138 14.77 13.45 13.44
CA LEU A 138 15.29 14.82 13.49
C LEU A 138 15.20 15.42 14.89
N ASP A 139 14.04 15.32 15.55
CA ASP A 139 13.83 15.84 16.90
C ASP A 139 14.75 15.17 17.93
N ARG A 140 15.00 13.87 17.77
CA ARG A 140 15.92 13.10 18.61
C ARG A 140 17.40 13.38 18.34
N GLY A 141 17.73 14.15 17.30
CA GLY A 141 19.12 14.39 16.88
C GLY A 141 19.81 13.15 16.30
N ASN A 142 19.05 12.14 15.88
CA ASN A 142 19.59 10.93 15.27
C ASN A 142 20.11 11.17 13.85
N CYS A 143 19.61 12.22 13.18
CA CYS A 143 19.97 12.59 11.83
C CYS A 143 19.74 14.10 11.62
N THR A 144 20.27 14.63 10.50
CA THR A 144 19.97 15.98 10.01
C THR A 144 19.16 15.92 8.71
N LEU A 145 18.59 17.05 8.29
CA LEU A 145 17.89 17.13 7.01
C LEU A 145 18.82 16.76 5.85
N GLU A 146 20.08 17.19 5.89
CA GLU A 146 21.09 16.88 4.87
C GLU A 146 21.33 15.38 4.77
N THR A 147 21.46 14.68 5.92
CA THR A 147 21.63 13.23 5.93
C THR A 147 20.40 12.50 5.38
N ILE A 148 19.18 12.99 5.68
CA ILE A 148 17.94 12.44 5.09
C ILE A 148 17.95 12.61 3.57
N LEU A 149 18.32 13.78 3.06
CA LEU A 149 18.33 14.05 1.61
C LEU A 149 19.44 13.31 0.85
N ALA A 150 20.49 12.89 1.57
CA ALA A 150 21.60 12.10 1.04
C ALA A 150 21.35 10.58 1.10
N THR A 151 20.19 10.14 1.59
CA THR A 151 19.85 8.72 1.76
C THR A 151 20.14 7.89 0.51
N SER A 152 20.93 6.83 0.66
CA SER A 152 21.30 5.91 -0.42
C SER A 152 21.13 4.43 -0.05
N ILE A 153 21.42 3.52 -0.98
CA ILE A 153 21.48 2.09 -0.67
C ILE A 153 22.75 1.78 0.12
N GLY A 154 22.58 1.07 1.24
CA GLY A 154 23.69 0.55 2.02
C GLY A 154 24.19 1.48 3.10
N GLU A 155 23.60 2.68 3.24
CA GLU A 155 23.86 3.54 4.38
C GLU A 155 23.32 2.90 5.66
N GLU A 156 24.21 2.65 6.63
CA GLU A 156 23.89 1.95 7.88
C GLU A 156 22.82 2.67 8.69
N ASN A 157 22.77 4.01 8.58
CA ASN A 157 21.84 4.87 9.32
C ASN A 157 20.60 5.29 8.51
N ASN A 158 20.32 4.61 7.39
CA ASN A 158 19.12 4.90 6.60
C ASN A 158 17.84 4.56 7.40
N ILE A 159 17.22 5.59 7.99
CA ILE A 159 16.00 5.46 8.80
C ILE A 159 14.81 4.89 8.03
N PHE A 160 14.83 4.97 6.69
CA PHE A 160 13.78 4.43 5.82
C PHE A 160 14.02 2.98 5.38
N ALA A 161 15.15 2.37 5.74
CA ALA A 161 15.56 1.05 5.24
C ALA A 161 14.49 -0.03 5.46
N GLY A 162 13.83 -0.05 6.63
CA GLY A 162 12.76 -1.01 6.92
C GLY A 162 11.58 -0.87 5.96
N HIS A 163 11.16 0.36 5.68
CA HIS A 163 10.08 0.67 4.73
C HIS A 163 10.44 0.28 3.30
N LEU A 164 11.63 0.69 2.86
CA LEU A 164 12.13 0.41 1.51
C LEU A 164 12.30 -1.10 1.27
N LYS A 165 12.77 -1.86 2.28
CA LYS A 165 12.83 -3.32 2.24
C LYS A 165 11.45 -3.97 2.13
N ARG A 166 10.44 -3.48 2.87
CA ARG A 166 9.06 -3.97 2.73
C ARG A 166 8.52 -3.73 1.32
N LEU A 167 8.70 -2.52 0.78
CA LEU A 167 8.30 -2.22 -0.60
C LEU A 167 9.00 -3.13 -1.62
N LEU A 168 10.30 -3.41 -1.42
CA LEU A 168 11.02 -4.38 -2.25
C LEU A 168 10.42 -5.78 -2.17
N TRP A 169 10.08 -6.24 -0.97
CA TRP A 169 9.41 -7.53 -0.79
C TRP A 169 8.08 -7.55 -1.54
N HIS A 170 7.25 -6.51 -1.42
CA HIS A 170 6.00 -6.43 -2.20
C HIS A 170 6.28 -6.48 -3.72
N LEU A 171 7.25 -5.73 -4.22
CA LEU A 171 7.61 -5.74 -5.65
C LEU A 171 8.11 -7.10 -6.16
N GLN A 172 8.72 -7.91 -5.29
CA GLN A 172 9.28 -9.22 -5.65
C GLN A 172 8.29 -10.37 -5.49
N TYR A 173 7.42 -10.31 -4.48
CA TYR A 173 6.51 -11.40 -4.12
C TYR A 173 5.08 -11.21 -4.65
N LEU A 174 4.68 -9.99 -5.02
CA LEU A 174 3.42 -9.79 -5.75
C LEU A 174 3.57 -10.36 -7.16
N LYS A 175 2.57 -11.13 -7.59
CA LYS A 175 2.59 -11.88 -8.85
C LYS A 175 2.83 -10.94 -10.04
N GLY A 176 3.68 -11.36 -10.97
CA GLY A 176 3.88 -10.69 -12.26
C GLY A 176 5.20 -9.93 -12.40
N ASN A 177 5.27 -9.05 -13.39
CA ASN A 177 6.50 -8.33 -13.79
C ASN A 177 6.63 -6.95 -13.10
N LEU A 178 6.06 -6.79 -11.91
CA LEU A 178 5.87 -5.49 -11.25
C LEU A 178 7.20 -4.79 -10.96
N ALA A 179 8.19 -5.53 -10.46
CA ALA A 179 9.54 -5.01 -10.23
C ALA A 179 10.19 -4.48 -11.51
N ALA A 180 10.10 -5.19 -12.64
CA ALA A 180 10.71 -4.71 -13.89
C ALA A 180 9.92 -3.54 -14.50
N ILE A 181 8.60 -3.51 -14.36
CA ILE A 181 7.79 -2.37 -14.77
C ILE A 181 8.18 -1.14 -13.94
N PHE A 182 8.28 -1.27 -12.62
CA PHE A 182 8.72 -0.17 -11.77
C PHE A 182 10.15 0.28 -12.08
N ALA A 183 11.06 -0.65 -12.38
CA ALA A 183 12.40 -0.31 -12.84
C ALA A 183 12.37 0.58 -14.10
N LYS A 184 11.46 0.33 -15.06
CA LYS A 184 11.30 1.21 -16.22
C LYS A 184 10.86 2.61 -15.81
N VAL A 185 9.91 2.75 -14.89
CA VAL A 185 9.42 4.05 -14.41
C VAL A 185 10.53 4.82 -13.69
N VAL A 186 11.29 4.14 -12.83
CA VAL A 186 12.38 4.75 -12.05
C VAL A 186 13.55 5.20 -12.92
N MET A 187 13.86 4.45 -13.98
CA MET A 187 14.94 4.79 -14.92
C MET A 187 14.54 5.80 -15.99
N ALA A 188 13.25 6.05 -16.17
CA ALA A 188 12.79 7.00 -17.18
C ALA A 188 13.07 8.45 -16.76
N GLU A 189 13.56 9.23 -17.72
CA GLU A 189 13.78 10.68 -17.59
C GLU A 189 12.46 11.46 -17.68
N LYS A 190 11.46 10.90 -18.38
CA LYS A 190 10.13 11.47 -18.57
C LYS A 190 9.08 10.49 -18.08
N ASP A 191 7.88 11.00 -17.80
CA ASP A 191 6.75 10.18 -17.40
C ASP A 191 6.40 9.18 -18.53
N ILE A 192 6.12 7.93 -18.17
CA ILE A 192 5.90 6.83 -19.12
C ILE A 192 4.55 6.18 -18.94
N GLU A 193 4.00 5.63 -20.01
CA GLU A 193 2.83 4.75 -19.94
C GLU A 193 3.27 3.33 -19.56
N ILE A 194 2.51 2.71 -18.66
CA ILE A 194 2.67 1.32 -18.25
C ILE A 194 1.30 0.64 -18.26
N ASP A 195 1.29 -0.69 -18.15
CA ASP A 195 0.08 -1.47 -18.04
C ASP A 195 -0.82 -0.97 -16.88
N LEU A 196 -2.13 -0.92 -17.10
CA LEU A 196 -3.10 -0.32 -16.17
C LEU A 196 -3.16 -1.07 -14.83
N ILE A 197 -3.09 -2.40 -14.86
CA ILE A 197 -3.09 -3.23 -13.65
C ILE A 197 -1.81 -2.97 -12.87
N ALA A 198 -0.66 -2.96 -13.56
CA ALA A 198 0.61 -2.62 -12.93
C ALA A 198 0.62 -1.19 -12.35
N ALA A 199 0.04 -0.22 -13.05
CA ALA A 199 -0.10 1.16 -12.57
C ALA A 199 -0.90 1.21 -11.27
N PHE A 200 -2.04 0.52 -11.21
CA PHE A 200 -2.86 0.45 -10.00
C PHE A 200 -2.10 -0.17 -8.82
N HIS A 201 -1.39 -1.27 -9.02
CA HIS A 201 -0.58 -1.89 -7.96
C HIS A 201 0.56 -0.98 -7.49
N LEU A 202 1.25 -0.29 -8.39
CA LEU A 202 2.32 0.63 -7.99
C LEU A 202 1.79 1.88 -7.30
N GLU A 203 0.65 2.41 -7.74
CA GLU A 203 -0.03 3.57 -7.14
C GLU A 203 -0.53 3.23 -5.73
N SER A 204 -1.13 2.05 -5.54
CA SER A 204 -1.59 1.58 -4.23
C SER A 204 -0.45 1.24 -3.24
N LEU A 205 0.74 0.89 -3.73
CA LEU A 205 1.97 0.84 -2.91
C LEU A 205 2.56 2.24 -2.64
N GLY A 206 1.97 3.30 -3.19
CA GLY A 206 2.44 4.68 -3.08
C GLY A 206 3.74 4.95 -3.85
N LEU A 207 4.17 4.07 -4.74
CA LEU A 207 5.46 4.15 -5.45
C LEU A 207 5.44 5.10 -6.64
N ILE A 208 4.27 5.33 -7.22
CA ILE A 208 4.08 6.20 -8.38
C ILE A 208 2.91 7.16 -8.20
N HIS A 209 2.91 8.23 -9.00
CA HIS A 209 1.75 9.05 -9.29
C HIS A 209 1.36 8.89 -10.75
N ARG A 210 0.07 8.82 -11.01
CA ARG A 210 -0.49 8.80 -12.36
C ARG A 210 -1.03 10.18 -12.76
N GLN A 211 -0.72 10.61 -13.98
CA GLN A 211 -1.33 11.76 -14.65
C GLN A 211 -1.88 11.30 -15.99
N GLY A 212 -3.18 11.03 -16.04
CA GLY A 212 -3.81 10.37 -17.19
C GLY A 212 -3.23 8.97 -17.41
N LYS A 213 -2.54 8.77 -18.53
CA LYS A 213 -1.88 7.49 -18.87
C LYS A 213 -0.41 7.43 -18.42
N PHE A 214 0.15 8.57 -18.04
CA PHE A 214 1.57 8.67 -17.72
C PHE A 214 1.81 8.48 -16.22
N CYS A 215 2.89 7.78 -15.90
CA CYS A 215 3.28 7.44 -14.55
C CYS A 215 4.67 7.98 -14.26
N ARG A 216 4.86 8.47 -13.03
CA ARG A 216 6.14 8.94 -12.50
C ARG A 216 6.35 8.45 -11.07
N VAL A 217 7.60 8.32 -10.64
CA VAL A 217 7.93 7.96 -9.25
C VAL A 217 7.35 9.02 -8.30
N SER A 218 6.77 8.59 -7.19
CA SER A 218 6.03 9.47 -6.28
C SER A 218 6.91 10.45 -5.50
N CYS A 219 8.16 10.07 -5.19
CA CYS A 219 9.08 10.97 -4.51
C CYS A 219 10.56 10.72 -4.84
N PRO A 220 11.43 11.73 -4.62
CA PRO A 220 12.88 11.61 -4.77
C PRO A 220 13.52 10.47 -3.96
N LEU A 221 13.10 10.22 -2.71
CA LEU A 221 13.61 9.11 -1.89
C LEU A 221 13.50 7.78 -2.65
N TYR A 222 12.31 7.49 -3.19
CA TYR A 222 12.10 6.26 -3.94
C TYR A 222 12.90 6.26 -5.24
N ARG A 223 12.97 7.37 -5.97
CA ARG A 223 13.77 7.42 -7.20
C ARG A 223 15.25 7.16 -6.92
N GLN A 224 15.83 7.79 -5.91
CA GLN A 224 17.23 7.58 -5.51
C GLN A 224 17.47 6.12 -5.15
N TYR A 225 16.74 5.62 -4.15
CA TYR A 225 16.91 4.25 -3.66
C TYR A 225 16.67 3.22 -4.77
N PHE A 226 15.51 3.22 -5.41
CA PHE A 226 15.20 2.17 -6.39
C PHE A 226 16.05 2.29 -7.67
N SER A 227 16.50 3.49 -8.07
CA SER A 227 17.40 3.61 -9.24
C SER A 227 18.75 2.98 -8.94
N GLU A 228 19.30 3.18 -7.75
CA GLU A 228 20.54 2.53 -7.35
C GLU A 228 20.35 1.01 -7.25
N TYR A 229 19.23 0.56 -6.68
CA TYR A 229 18.94 -0.86 -6.44
C TYR A 229 18.86 -1.61 -7.76
N PHE A 230 18.08 -1.06 -8.68
CA PHE A 230 17.94 -1.63 -10.00
C PHE A 230 19.23 -1.50 -10.79
N ARG A 231 20.04 -0.42 -10.65
CA ARG A 231 21.36 -0.34 -11.30
C ARG A 231 22.31 -1.44 -10.85
N GLN A 232 22.49 -1.62 -9.54
CA GLN A 232 23.36 -2.65 -8.96
C GLN A 232 22.95 -4.06 -9.38
N ARG A 233 21.64 -4.31 -9.55
CA ARG A 233 21.09 -5.61 -9.99
C ARG A 233 20.92 -5.71 -11.52
N SER A 234 21.02 -4.60 -12.26
CA SER A 234 20.84 -4.52 -13.72
C SER A 234 22.04 -4.97 -14.56
N VAL A 235 22.91 -5.82 -14.00
CA VAL A 235 23.58 -6.84 -14.82
C VAL A 235 22.55 -7.71 -15.58
N PHE A 236 21.26 -7.66 -15.21
CA PHE A 236 20.14 -8.37 -15.85
C PHE A 236 19.04 -7.52 -16.52
N LEU A 237 19.18 -6.20 -16.68
CA LEU A 237 18.29 -5.46 -17.59
C LEU A 237 18.89 -5.53 -19.01
N PRO A 238 18.15 -5.98 -20.04
CA PRO A 238 18.70 -6.08 -21.38
C PRO A 238 19.13 -4.68 -21.84
N ARG A 239 20.45 -4.50 -22.01
CA ARG A 239 21.00 -3.31 -22.68
C ARG A 239 20.34 -3.25 -24.06
N LYS A 240 19.83 -2.07 -24.43
CA LYS A 240 19.48 -1.79 -25.83
C LYS A 240 20.76 -1.87 -26.65
N THR A 241 21.07 -3.05 -27.20
CA THR A 241 21.95 -3.19 -28.34
C THR A 241 21.10 -3.38 -29.57
N SER A 242 21.12 -2.32 -30.38
CA SER A 242 20.92 -2.26 -31.82
C SER A 242 20.74 -3.59 -32.56
N ILE A 243 19.58 -3.70 -33.23
CA ILE A 243 19.35 -4.19 -34.60
C ILE A 243 20.04 -5.52 -34.99
N PHE A 244 19.20 -6.53 -35.26
CA PHE A 244 19.49 -7.89 -35.77
C PHE A 244 20.11 -8.91 -34.78
N ALA A 245 19.27 -9.77 -34.18
CA ALA A 245 19.33 -11.24 -34.36
C ALA A 245 18.40 -12.03 -33.39
N LYS A 246 17.37 -12.63 -33.99
CA LYS A 246 16.78 -13.98 -33.79
C LYS A 246 16.59 -14.58 -32.38
N LYS A 247 15.30 -14.89 -32.13
CA LYS A 247 14.71 -16.09 -31.47
C LYS A 247 15.52 -16.72 -30.33
N ILE A 248 15.01 -16.60 -29.10
CA ILE A 248 15.21 -17.62 -28.05
C ILE A 248 13.87 -17.96 -27.40
N THR A 249 13.60 -19.26 -27.41
CA THR A 249 12.42 -19.99 -26.97
C THR A 249 12.34 -20.07 -25.45
N LEU A 250 11.14 -19.90 -24.90
CA LEU A 250 10.80 -20.22 -23.50
C LEU A 250 10.95 -21.73 -23.27
N ALA A 251 11.82 -22.12 -22.34
CA ALA A 251 11.98 -23.51 -21.92
C ALA A 251 12.43 -23.58 -20.45
N HIS A 252 11.59 -24.25 -19.65
CA HIS A 252 11.88 -24.96 -18.40
C HIS A 252 12.10 -24.15 -17.11
N PHE A 253 11.01 -23.87 -16.40
CA PHE A 253 10.98 -24.10 -14.95
C PHE A 253 10.58 -25.56 -14.75
N ASP A 254 11.55 -26.41 -14.42
CA ASP A 254 11.34 -27.77 -13.95
C ASP A 254 11.07 -27.72 -12.44
N THR A 255 9.86 -28.06 -12.03
CA THR A 255 9.49 -28.31 -10.63
C THR A 255 9.61 -29.80 -10.37
N SER A 256 10.78 -30.25 -9.96
CA SER A 256 10.93 -31.53 -9.28
C SER A 256 12.11 -31.52 -8.31
N GLU A 257 11.83 -31.38 -7.02
CA GLU A 257 12.53 -32.21 -6.03
C GLU A 257 11.66 -32.40 -4.79
N LYS A 258 11.29 -33.66 -4.60
CA LYS A 258 10.53 -34.20 -3.47
C LYS A 258 11.44 -34.35 -2.26
N SER A 259 10.90 -33.96 -1.10
CA SER A 259 10.89 -34.72 0.16
C SER A 259 12.16 -35.50 0.52
N ARG A 260 12.92 -34.99 1.50
CA ARG A 260 13.49 -35.78 2.60
C ARG A 260 13.63 -34.88 3.82
N TYR A 261 12.87 -35.15 4.88
CA TYR A 261 13.36 -35.42 6.23
C TYR A 261 12.14 -35.84 7.07
N ALA A 262 12.13 -37.12 7.43
CA ALA A 262 11.28 -37.72 8.45
C ALA A 262 12.17 -37.99 9.66
N ILE A 263 11.84 -37.40 10.81
CA ILE A 263 11.53 -38.05 12.10
C ILE A 263 10.54 -37.12 12.80
#